data_AF-A0A0T6B6R6-F1
#
_entry.id   AF-A0A0T6B6R6-F1
#
_cell.length_a   1.000
_cell.length_b   1.000
_cell.length_c   1.000
_cell.angle_alpha   90.00
_cell.angle_beta   90.00
_cell.angle_gamma   90.00
#
_symmetry.space_group_name_H-M   'P 1'
#
loop_
_entity.id
_entity.type
_entity.pdbx_description
1 polymer ?
#
loop_
_entity_poly.entity_id
_entity_poly.type
_entity_poly.pdbx_seq_one_letter_code
_entity_poly.pdbx_strand_id
1 'polypeptide(L)'
;REFEEIEISFKNFTKSAKKTKAQLQAENEELRLELHEVLLSIDTFERVIVTEGVCKETQKIPAEKFIRFLQDWLRNAQILLEKLRLRTISFKIQLRRLKALLVHKQDLSTNVDVADFDVMQIEKARLKDELKQRNEHLIDLKQMTTKGNTLLLVNKEILKKQCETLDATKQMADSAATKVQILMQEAEVTEQEVKRLRVKYRRLRKLADIYKVPSTLEYIRKKAELRELFRELKAMQRKER
;
A
#
# COMPACT_ATOMS: atom_id res chain seq x y z
N ARG A 1 55.07 53.24 -36.71
CA ARG A 1 54.61 52.44 -37.87
C ARG A 1 55.52 51.25 -38.11
N GLU A 2 56.68 51.36 -38.77
CA GLU A 2 57.56 50.19 -39.00
C GLU A 2 58.05 49.51 -37.70
N PHE A 3 58.42 50.29 -36.69
CA PHE A 3 58.86 49.74 -35.39
C PHE A 3 57.74 49.03 -34.62
N GLU A 4 56.51 49.54 -34.73
CA GLU A 4 55.32 48.92 -34.10
C GLU A 4 54.91 47.64 -34.84
N GLU A 5 55.03 47.62 -36.17
CA GLU A 5 54.79 46.42 -36.98
C GLU A 5 55.81 45.31 -36.66
N ILE A 6 57.08 45.68 -36.46
CA ILE A 6 58.13 44.76 -36.00
C ILE A 6 57.83 44.24 -34.59
N GLU A 7 57.38 45.10 -33.66
CA GLU A 7 57.04 44.69 -32.30
C GLU A 7 55.83 43.74 -32.26
N ILE A 8 54.80 44.00 -33.07
CA ILE A 8 53.63 43.13 -33.23
C ILE A 8 54.04 41.79 -33.86
N SER A 9 54.87 41.82 -34.91
CA SER A 9 55.41 40.62 -35.56
C SER A 9 56.22 39.77 -34.57
N PHE A 10 57.08 40.39 -33.77
CA PHE A 10 57.86 39.72 -32.74
C PHE A 10 56.98 39.13 -31.63
N LYS A 11 55.94 39.85 -31.17
CA LYS A 11 54.96 39.32 -30.20
C LYS A 11 54.19 38.13 -30.77
N ASN A 12 53.84 38.15 -32.05
CA ASN A 12 53.15 37.04 -32.70
C ASN A 12 54.07 35.84 -32.90
N PHE A 13 55.33 36.07 -33.32
CA PHE A 13 56.35 35.04 -33.43
C PHE A 13 56.63 34.37 -32.09
N THR A 14 56.82 35.14 -31.01
CA THR A 14 57.05 34.60 -29.67
C THR A 14 55.85 33.82 -29.12
N LYS A 15 54.61 34.29 -29.36
CA LYS A 15 53.39 33.53 -29.04
C LYS A 15 53.33 32.21 -29.81
N SER A 16 53.61 32.24 -31.12
CA SER A 16 53.65 31.05 -31.97
C SER A 16 54.71 30.06 -31.48
N ALA A 17 55.94 30.52 -31.26
CA ALA A 17 57.05 29.71 -30.76
C ALA A 17 56.74 29.08 -29.38
N LYS A 18 56.12 29.81 -28.46
CA LYS A 18 55.67 29.26 -27.17
C LYS A 18 54.61 28.18 -27.33
N LYS A 19 53.65 28.37 -28.25
CA LYS A 19 52.62 27.38 -28.56
C LYS A 19 53.25 26.12 -29.15
N THR A 20 54.13 26.26 -30.13
CA THR A 20 54.84 25.13 -30.75
C THR A 20 55.71 24.39 -29.74
N LYS A 21 56.44 25.10 -28.88
CA LYS A 21 57.21 24.48 -27.80
C LYS A 21 56.32 23.67 -26.86
N ALA A 22 55.18 24.23 -26.43
CA ALA A 22 54.25 23.52 -25.56
C ALA A 22 53.65 22.27 -26.23
N GLN A 23 53.37 22.34 -27.54
CA GLN A 23 52.89 21.19 -28.32
C GLN A 23 53.95 20.09 -28.41
N LEU A 24 55.19 20.44 -28.78
CA LEU A 24 56.30 19.48 -28.86
C LEU A 24 56.63 18.85 -27.49
N GLN A 25 56.51 19.61 -26.40
CA GLN A 25 56.67 19.07 -25.05
C GLN A 25 55.57 18.08 -24.68
N ALA A 26 54.32 18.37 -25.04
CA ALA A 26 53.21 17.45 -24.81
C ALA A 26 53.36 16.16 -25.63
N GLU A 27 53.74 16.27 -26.90
CA GLU A 27 54.01 15.13 -27.78
C GLU A 27 55.19 14.28 -27.26
N ASN A 28 56.26 14.93 -26.79
CA ASN A 28 57.39 14.20 -26.21
C ASN A 28 56.97 13.43 -24.95
N GLU A 29 56.15 14.02 -24.08
CA GLU A 29 55.64 13.35 -22.88
C GLU A 29 54.72 12.17 -23.24
N GLU A 30 53.84 12.34 -24.23
CA GLU A 30 52.99 11.27 -24.75
C GLU A 30 53.83 10.09 -25.26
N LEU A 31 54.82 10.35 -26.12
CA LEU A 31 55.73 9.32 -26.63
C LEU A 31 56.51 8.62 -25.51
N ARG A 32 56.90 9.35 -24.45
CA ARG A 32 57.57 8.74 -23.29
C ARG A 32 56.66 7.81 -22.51
N LEU A 33 55.40 8.18 -22.33
CA LEU A 33 54.40 7.33 -21.68
C LEU A 33 54.11 6.09 -22.52
N GLU A 34 53.90 6.25 -23.83
CA GLU A 34 53.71 5.13 -24.75
C GLU A 34 54.90 4.17 -24.74
N LEU A 35 56.13 4.70 -24.81
CA LEU A 35 57.33 3.88 -24.73
C LEU A 35 57.39 3.10 -23.41
N HIS A 36 57.06 3.75 -22.29
CA HIS A 36 57.03 3.09 -21.00
C HIS A 36 55.99 1.95 -20.94
N GLU A 37 54.79 2.17 -21.47
CA GLU A 37 53.74 1.15 -21.54
C GLU A 37 54.13 -0.04 -22.43
N VAL A 38 54.80 0.23 -23.56
CA VAL A 38 55.33 -0.83 -24.44
C VAL A 38 56.41 -1.63 -23.72
N LEU A 39 57.36 -0.99 -23.04
CA LEU A 39 58.41 -1.68 -22.30
C LEU A 39 57.83 -2.55 -21.16
N LEU A 40 56.83 -2.05 -20.43
CA LEU A 40 56.12 -2.85 -19.43
C LEU A 40 55.37 -4.04 -20.05
N SER A 41 54.79 -3.85 -21.23
CA SER A 41 54.11 -4.92 -21.97
C SER A 41 55.10 -6.00 -22.45
N ILE A 42 56.32 -5.60 -22.84
CA ILE A 42 57.41 -6.52 -23.19
C ILE A 42 57.86 -7.31 -21.95
N ASP A 43 58.16 -6.63 -20.83
CA ASP A 43 58.59 -7.29 -19.59
C ASP A 43 57.54 -8.29 -19.07
N THR A 44 56.26 -7.89 -19.10
CA THR A 44 55.16 -8.79 -18.70
C THR A 44 55.01 -9.98 -19.63
N PHE A 45 55.19 -9.80 -20.95
CA PHE A 45 55.20 -10.91 -21.90
C PHE A 45 56.38 -11.85 -21.66
N GLU A 46 57.60 -11.32 -21.52
CA GLU A 46 58.80 -12.11 -21.25
C GLU A 46 58.65 -12.92 -19.96
N ARG A 47 58.18 -12.30 -18.89
CA ARG A 47 57.95 -13.00 -17.62
C ARG A 47 56.87 -14.08 -17.73
N VAL A 48 55.69 -13.75 -18.26
CA VAL A 48 54.54 -14.65 -18.19
C VAL A 48 54.61 -15.76 -19.24
N ILE A 49 55.14 -15.48 -20.42
CA ILE A 49 55.17 -16.43 -21.55
C ILE A 49 56.53 -17.10 -21.70
N VAL A 50 57.63 -16.34 -21.64
CA VAL A 50 58.97 -16.84 -21.96
C VAL A 50 59.62 -17.53 -20.76
N THR A 51 59.45 -17.01 -19.54
CA THR A 51 60.07 -17.63 -18.35
C THR A 51 59.11 -18.55 -17.59
N GLU A 52 57.90 -18.10 -17.25
CA GLU A 52 56.91 -18.88 -16.47
C GLU A 52 56.01 -19.75 -17.36
N GLY A 53 55.88 -19.39 -18.64
CA GLY A 53 54.98 -20.04 -19.58
C GLY A 53 55.50 -21.38 -20.11
N VAL A 54 56.82 -21.57 -20.15
CA VAL A 54 57.47 -22.75 -20.74
C VAL A 54 57.18 -24.02 -19.91
N CYS A 55 56.82 -25.09 -20.59
CA CYS A 55 56.65 -26.40 -19.98
C CYS A 55 58.03 -27.01 -19.68
N LYS A 56 58.28 -27.39 -18.42
CA LYS A 56 59.59 -27.85 -17.95
C LYS A 56 60.03 -29.14 -18.66
N GLU A 57 59.09 -30.02 -19.00
CA GLU A 57 59.38 -31.28 -19.68
C GLU A 57 59.66 -31.10 -21.17
N THR A 58 58.93 -30.22 -21.86
CA THR A 58 59.03 -30.06 -23.32
C THR A 58 59.91 -28.90 -23.76
N GLN A 59 60.28 -28.01 -22.84
CA GLN A 59 61.00 -26.75 -23.10
C GLN A 59 60.35 -25.90 -24.20
N LYS A 60 59.05 -26.12 -24.47
CA LYS A 60 58.24 -25.39 -25.43
C LYS A 60 57.14 -24.65 -24.70
N ILE A 61 56.69 -23.54 -25.30
CA ILE A 61 55.55 -22.78 -24.82
C ILE A 61 54.27 -23.51 -25.30
N PRO A 62 53.39 -23.95 -24.39
CA PRO A 62 52.10 -24.51 -24.78
C PRO A 62 51.25 -23.47 -25.51
N ALA A 63 50.64 -23.86 -26.63
CA ALA A 63 49.81 -22.96 -27.43
C ALA A 63 48.64 -22.40 -26.61
N GLU A 64 48.07 -23.19 -25.69
CA GLU A 64 46.95 -22.77 -24.84
C GLU A 64 47.32 -21.60 -23.92
N LYS A 65 48.56 -21.59 -23.38
CA LYS A 65 49.03 -20.50 -22.51
C LYS A 65 49.24 -19.21 -23.30
N PHE A 66 49.80 -19.31 -24.51
CA PHE A 66 49.98 -18.16 -25.39
C PHE A 66 48.63 -17.58 -25.85
N ILE A 67 47.70 -18.45 -26.26
CA ILE A 67 46.34 -18.04 -26.64
C ILE A 67 45.61 -17.36 -25.47
N ARG A 68 45.71 -17.92 -24.26
CA ARG A 68 45.09 -17.34 -23.06
C ARG A 68 45.67 -15.95 -22.75
N PHE A 69 46.99 -15.79 -22.82
CA PHE A 69 47.61 -14.48 -22.63
C PHE A 69 47.12 -13.44 -23.63
N LEU A 70 47.04 -13.81 -24.92
CA LEU A 70 46.52 -12.90 -25.95
C LEU A 70 45.04 -12.54 -25.72
N GLN A 71 44.22 -13.49 -25.27
CA GLN A 71 42.82 -13.25 -24.93
C GLN A 71 42.69 -12.28 -23.74
N ASP A 72 43.48 -12.48 -22.68
CA ASP A 72 43.50 -11.61 -21.51
C ASP A 72 44.03 -10.21 -21.85
N TRP A 73 45.07 -10.12 -22.68
CA TRP A 73 45.60 -8.85 -23.18
C TRP A 73 44.54 -8.08 -24.01
N LEU A 74 43.87 -8.76 -24.94
CA LEU A 74 42.79 -8.18 -25.75
C LEU A 74 41.62 -7.70 -24.87
N ARG A 75 41.23 -8.51 -23.87
CA ARG A 75 40.18 -8.15 -22.92
C ARG A 75 40.55 -6.91 -22.12
N ASN A 76 41.78 -6.82 -21.64
CA ASN A 76 42.28 -5.65 -20.90
C ASN A 76 42.30 -4.40 -21.78
N ALA A 77 42.73 -4.53 -23.05
CA ALA A 77 42.68 -3.44 -24.02
C ALA A 77 41.25 -2.95 -24.27
N GLN A 78 40.27 -3.86 -24.40
CA GLN A 78 38.85 -3.50 -24.54
C GLN A 78 38.31 -2.75 -23.31
N ILE A 79 38.66 -3.20 -22.10
CA ILE A 79 38.25 -2.53 -20.85
C ILE A 79 38.85 -1.12 -20.79
N LEU A 80 40.12 -0.96 -21.15
CA LEU A 80 40.78 0.34 -21.18
C LEU A 80 40.13 1.26 -22.21
N LEU A 81 39.84 0.74 -23.41
CA LEU A 81 39.17 1.49 -24.46
C LEU A 81 37.80 2.03 -24.00
N GLU A 82 36.99 1.20 -23.36
CA GLU A 82 35.67 1.63 -22.86
C GLU A 82 35.81 2.66 -21.73
N LYS A 83 36.80 2.49 -20.83
CA LYS A 83 37.12 3.51 -19.81
C LYS A 83 37.51 4.84 -20.43
N LEU A 84 38.39 4.83 -21.43
CA LEU A 84 38.81 6.05 -22.14
C LEU A 84 37.62 6.71 -22.84
N ARG A 85 36.78 5.94 -23.53
CA ARG A 85 35.55 6.43 -24.18
C ARG A 85 34.61 7.13 -23.18
N LEU A 86 34.34 6.52 -22.03
CA LEU A 86 33.52 7.13 -20.97
C LEU A 86 34.15 8.43 -20.45
N ARG A 87 35.47 8.45 -20.24
CA ARG A 87 36.20 9.64 -19.82
C ARG A 87 36.14 10.75 -20.86
N THR A 88 36.26 10.43 -22.15
CA THR A 88 36.09 11.38 -23.26
C THR A 88 34.69 11.98 -23.27
N ILE A 89 33.64 11.18 -23.06
CA ILE A 89 32.25 11.68 -22.97
C ILE A 89 32.11 12.63 -21.77
N SER A 90 32.63 12.25 -20.61
CA SER A 90 32.62 13.08 -19.40
C SER A 90 33.31 14.43 -19.63
N PHE A 91 34.51 14.42 -20.23
CA PHE A 91 35.24 15.66 -20.56
C PHE A 91 34.50 16.51 -21.60
N LYS A 92 33.84 15.91 -22.60
CA LYS A 92 33.00 16.64 -23.55
C LYS A 92 31.85 17.35 -22.83
N ILE A 93 31.19 16.69 -21.87
CA ILE A 93 30.12 17.30 -21.06
C ILE A 93 30.66 18.45 -20.21
N GLN A 94 31.79 18.25 -19.53
CA GLN A 94 32.44 19.29 -18.72
C GLN A 94 32.84 20.49 -19.58
N LEU A 95 33.42 20.26 -20.75
CA LEU A 95 33.79 21.33 -21.69
C LEU A 95 32.55 22.13 -22.14
N ARG A 96 31.44 21.46 -22.46
CA ARG A 96 30.18 22.15 -22.80
C ARG A 96 29.66 23.00 -21.64
N ARG A 97 29.70 22.47 -20.42
CA ARG A 97 29.31 23.21 -19.20
C ARG A 97 30.20 24.42 -18.98
N LEU A 98 31.52 24.27 -19.08
CA LEU A 98 32.47 25.37 -18.90
C LEU A 98 32.31 26.45 -19.97
N LYS A 99 32.08 26.05 -21.23
CA LYS A 99 31.76 27.00 -22.31
C LYS A 99 30.47 27.76 -22.03
N ALA A 100 29.41 27.08 -21.60
CA ALA A 100 28.15 27.73 -21.22
C ALA A 100 28.33 28.70 -20.04
N LEU A 101 29.10 28.31 -19.02
CA LEU A 101 29.45 29.18 -17.90
C LEU A 101 30.27 30.40 -18.34
N LEU A 102 31.19 30.23 -19.29
CA LEU A 102 32.00 31.33 -19.81
C LEU A 102 31.13 32.33 -20.58
N VAL A 103 30.21 31.86 -21.43
CA VAL A 103 29.24 32.72 -22.13
C VAL A 103 28.37 33.45 -21.10
N HIS A 104 27.80 32.72 -20.13
CA HIS A 104 26.97 33.33 -19.10
C HIS A 104 27.74 34.37 -18.26
N LYS A 105 29.00 34.10 -17.92
CA LYS A 105 29.85 35.07 -17.22
C LYS A 105 30.19 36.28 -18.08
N GLN A 106 30.37 36.10 -19.39
CA GLN A 106 30.61 37.21 -20.31
C GLN A 106 29.37 38.09 -20.40
N ASP A 107 28.18 37.49 -20.52
CA ASP A 107 26.89 38.22 -20.53
C ASP A 107 26.61 38.94 -19.19
N LEU A 108 27.00 38.34 -18.06
CA LEU A 108 26.91 38.98 -16.74
C LEU A 108 27.95 40.10 -16.60
N SER A 109 29.19 39.89 -17.06
CA SER A 109 30.26 40.88 -16.97
C SER A 109 29.97 42.14 -17.80
N THR A 110 29.15 42.04 -18.84
CA THR A 110 28.74 43.20 -19.64
C THR A 110 27.57 43.97 -19.04
N ASN A 111 26.82 43.37 -18.12
CA ASN A 111 25.50 43.89 -17.70
C ASN A 111 25.33 44.12 -16.18
N VAL A 112 26.32 43.80 -15.34
CA VAL A 112 26.14 43.79 -13.88
C VAL A 112 27.17 44.68 -13.20
N ASP A 113 26.71 45.73 -12.52
CA ASP A 113 27.50 46.54 -11.60
C ASP A 113 27.51 45.91 -10.20
N VAL A 114 28.48 46.23 -9.34
CA VAL A 114 28.61 45.65 -7.99
C VAL A 114 27.35 45.89 -7.15
N ALA A 115 26.66 47.02 -7.37
CA ALA A 115 25.40 47.34 -6.71
C ALA A 115 24.27 46.33 -7.02
N ASP A 116 24.23 45.76 -8.21
CA ASP A 116 23.21 44.77 -8.60
C ASP A 116 23.38 43.44 -7.87
N PHE A 117 24.62 43.07 -7.53
CA PHE A 117 24.90 41.87 -6.75
C PHE A 117 24.37 41.99 -5.31
N ASP A 118 24.52 43.15 -4.69
CA ASP A 118 24.00 43.40 -3.35
C ASP A 118 22.47 43.38 -3.33
N VAL A 119 21.83 43.99 -4.34
CA VAL A 119 20.36 43.91 -4.51
C VAL A 119 19.90 42.47 -4.69
N MET A 120 20.55 41.68 -5.54
CA MET A 120 20.23 40.26 -5.71
C MET A 120 20.39 39.45 -4.42
N GLN A 121 21.41 39.74 -3.60
CA GLN A 121 21.61 39.04 -2.34
C GLN A 121 20.54 39.40 -1.31
N ILE A 122 20.13 40.67 -1.25
CA ILE A 122 19.02 41.11 -0.40
C ILE A 122 17.72 40.44 -0.84
N GLU A 123 17.43 40.42 -2.14
CA GLU A 123 16.22 39.80 -2.68
C GLU A 123 16.20 38.28 -2.45
N LYS A 124 17.35 37.61 -2.64
CA LYS A 124 17.50 36.19 -2.32
C LYS A 124 17.28 35.90 -0.85
N ALA A 125 17.79 36.74 0.06
CA ALA A 125 17.57 36.58 1.49
C ALA A 125 16.08 36.73 1.83
N ARG A 126 15.42 37.76 1.30
CA ARG A 126 13.98 37.98 1.46
C ARG A 126 13.16 36.79 0.95
N LEU A 127 13.44 36.30 -0.26
CA LEU A 127 12.72 35.15 -0.84
C LEU A 127 12.95 33.87 -0.02
N LYS A 128 14.15 33.69 0.54
CA LYS A 128 14.45 32.55 1.41
C LYS A 128 13.65 32.58 2.71
N ASP A 129 13.47 33.76 3.28
CA ASP A 129 12.67 33.93 4.50
C ASP A 129 11.18 33.79 4.22
N GLU A 130 10.68 34.32 3.11
CA GLU A 130 9.30 34.10 2.67
C GLU A 130 9.03 32.60 2.42
N LEU A 131 9.95 31.90 1.76
CA LEU A 131 9.84 30.46 1.54
C LEU A 131 9.78 29.68 2.86
N LYS A 132 10.59 30.06 3.86
CA LYS A 132 10.54 29.44 5.19
C LYS A 132 9.18 29.65 5.86
N GLN A 133 8.67 30.88 5.87
CA GLN A 133 7.35 31.18 6.44
C GLN A 133 6.24 30.39 5.76
N ARG A 134 6.24 30.32 4.42
CA ARG A 134 5.27 29.52 3.66
C ARG A 134 5.38 28.04 3.98
N ASN A 135 6.59 27.53 4.18
CA ASN A 135 6.80 26.13 4.51
C ASN A 135 6.35 25.80 5.94
N GLU A 136 6.57 26.70 6.91
CA GLU A 136 6.03 26.60 8.27
C GLU A 136 4.49 26.58 8.24
N HIS A 137 3.85 27.51 7.53
CA HIS A 137 2.40 27.51 7.35
C HIS A 137 1.88 26.22 6.70
N LEU A 138 2.61 25.66 5.72
CA LEU A 138 2.23 24.38 5.10
C LEU A 138 2.32 23.22 6.10
N ILE A 139 3.33 23.21 6.98
CA ILE A 139 3.47 22.21 8.03
C ILE A 139 2.29 22.32 9.02
N ASP A 140 1.95 23.54 9.44
CA ASP A 140 0.82 23.77 10.36
C ASP A 140 -0.50 23.30 9.74
N LEU A 141 -0.76 23.64 8.48
CA LEU A 141 -1.96 23.18 7.76
C LEU A 141 -1.99 21.66 7.67
N LYS A 142 -0.87 21.00 7.33
CA LYS A 142 -0.79 19.53 7.30
C LYS A 142 -1.12 18.93 8.67
N GLN A 143 -0.61 19.51 9.76
CA GLN A 143 -0.91 19.04 11.10
C GLN A 143 -2.39 19.20 11.44
N MET A 144 -2.99 20.35 11.12
CA MET A 144 -4.41 20.60 11.36
C MET A 144 -5.30 19.66 10.55
N THR A 145 -5.01 19.45 9.26
CA THR A 145 -5.72 18.49 8.43
C THR A 145 -5.58 17.06 8.96
N THR A 146 -4.38 16.67 9.40
CA THR A 146 -4.17 15.33 9.97
C THR A 146 -4.99 15.13 11.24
N LYS A 147 -4.95 16.10 12.17
CA LYS A 147 -5.76 16.06 13.40
C LYS A 147 -7.26 16.00 13.08
N GLY A 148 -7.74 16.83 12.15
CA GLY A 148 -9.12 16.82 11.69
C GLY A 148 -9.54 15.46 11.12
N ASN A 149 -8.72 14.88 10.23
CA ASN A 149 -8.99 13.57 9.65
C ASN A 149 -9.01 12.45 10.70
N THR A 150 -8.10 12.47 11.67
CA THR A 150 -8.11 11.49 12.77
C THR A 150 -9.38 11.59 13.62
N LEU A 151 -9.83 12.81 13.94
CA LEU A 151 -11.06 13.03 14.67
C LEU A 151 -12.29 12.55 13.89
N LEU A 152 -12.34 12.82 12.58
CA LEU A 152 -13.41 12.36 11.71
C LEU A 152 -13.45 10.83 11.61
N LEU A 153 -12.30 10.16 11.56
CA LEU A 153 -12.23 8.69 11.59
C LEU A 153 -12.76 8.13 12.91
N VAL A 154 -12.38 8.70 14.04
CA VAL A 154 -12.91 8.30 15.36
C VAL A 154 -14.43 8.49 15.43
N ASN A 155 -14.93 9.65 15.00
CA ASN A 155 -16.36 9.93 14.98
C ASN A 155 -17.12 8.98 14.05
N LYS A 156 -16.55 8.65 12.88
CA LYS A 156 -17.13 7.66 11.96
C LYS A 156 -17.27 6.28 12.62
N GLU A 157 -16.25 5.82 13.33
CA GLU A 157 -16.30 4.53 14.05
C GLU A 157 -17.33 4.53 15.18
N ILE A 158 -17.44 5.63 15.94
CA ILE A 158 -18.47 5.78 16.98
C ILE A 158 -19.86 5.72 16.34
N LEU A 159 -20.08 6.48 15.26
CA LEU A 159 -21.37 6.53 14.57
C LEU A 159 -21.75 5.15 14.01
N LYS A 160 -20.77 4.43 13.43
CA LYS A 160 -20.97 3.08 12.91
C LYS A 160 -21.44 2.12 14.01
N LYS A 161 -20.78 2.13 15.17
CA LYS A 161 -21.20 1.32 16.34
C LYS A 161 -22.59 1.70 16.82
N GLN A 162 -22.94 2.98 16.83
CA GLN A 162 -24.28 3.45 17.21
C GLN A 162 -25.35 3.00 16.21
N CYS A 163 -25.05 2.99 14.91
CA CYS A 163 -25.95 2.44 13.91
C CYS A 163 -26.14 0.93 14.10
N GLU A 164 -25.06 0.18 14.33
CA GLU A 164 -25.12 -1.27 14.58
C GLU A 164 -25.97 -1.60 15.83
N THR A 165 -25.82 -0.84 16.92
CA THR A 165 -26.65 -1.04 18.12
C THR A 165 -28.11 -0.64 17.89
N LEU A 166 -28.36 0.42 17.12
CA LEU A 166 -29.71 0.85 16.77
C LEU A 166 -30.42 -0.18 15.89
N ASP A 167 -29.72 -0.78 14.92
CA ASP A 167 -30.28 -1.84 14.09
C ASP A 167 -30.56 -3.11 14.91
N ALA A 168 -29.65 -3.50 15.81
CA ALA A 168 -29.87 -4.63 16.71
C ALA A 168 -31.06 -4.41 17.65
N THR A 169 -31.20 -3.22 18.22
CA THR A 169 -32.32 -2.87 19.10
C THR A 169 -33.65 -2.82 18.35
N LYS A 170 -33.67 -2.31 17.11
CA LYS A 170 -34.86 -2.40 16.23
C LYS A 170 -35.26 -3.84 15.97
N GLN A 171 -34.32 -4.70 15.56
CA GLN A 171 -34.61 -6.13 15.33
C GLN A 171 -35.15 -6.81 16.59
N MET A 172 -34.58 -6.49 17.76
CA MET A 172 -35.10 -6.99 19.03
C MET A 172 -36.51 -6.50 19.31
N ALA A 173 -36.80 -5.21 19.09
CA ALA A 173 -38.12 -4.63 19.28
C ALA A 173 -39.16 -5.27 18.34
N ASP A 174 -38.83 -5.46 17.07
CA ASP A 174 -39.70 -6.13 16.08
C ASP A 174 -39.97 -7.59 16.47
N SER A 175 -38.92 -8.30 16.94
CA SER A 175 -39.07 -9.67 17.44
C SER A 175 -39.91 -9.76 18.72
N ALA A 176 -39.85 -8.73 19.58
CA ALA A 176 -40.66 -8.65 20.79
C ALA A 176 -42.12 -8.33 20.44
N ALA A 177 -42.36 -7.42 19.51
CA ALA A 177 -43.69 -7.06 19.04
C ALA A 177 -44.42 -8.27 18.42
N THR A 178 -43.72 -9.03 17.57
CA THR A 178 -44.26 -10.28 16.99
C THR A 178 -44.55 -11.34 18.06
N LYS A 179 -43.67 -11.52 19.05
CA LYS A 179 -43.93 -12.43 20.19
C LYS A 179 -45.14 -12.00 21.01
N VAL A 180 -45.29 -10.71 21.30
CA VAL A 180 -46.45 -10.19 22.02
C VAL A 180 -47.74 -10.47 21.25
N GLN A 181 -47.73 -10.27 19.93
CA GLN A 181 -48.89 -10.55 19.08
C GLN A 181 -49.29 -12.04 19.11
N ILE A 182 -48.31 -12.95 19.07
CA ILE A 182 -48.57 -14.40 19.20
C ILE A 182 -49.14 -14.73 20.58
N LEU A 183 -48.55 -14.20 21.66
CA LEU A 183 -49.04 -14.43 23.02
C LEU A 183 -50.45 -13.89 23.25
N MET A 184 -50.80 -12.75 22.63
CA MET A 184 -52.16 -12.21 22.69
C MET A 184 -53.17 -13.14 22.02
N GLN A 185 -52.83 -13.69 20.84
CA GLN A 185 -53.67 -14.69 20.17
C GLN A 185 -53.82 -15.96 21.01
N GLU A 186 -52.73 -16.47 21.58
CA GLU A 186 -52.75 -17.66 22.44
C GLU A 186 -53.58 -17.45 23.71
N ALA A 187 -53.48 -16.27 24.34
CA ALA A 187 -54.29 -15.88 25.49
C ALA A 187 -55.78 -15.85 25.13
N GLU A 188 -56.15 -15.31 23.97
CA GLU A 188 -57.54 -15.27 23.51
C GLU A 188 -58.11 -16.68 23.28
N VAL A 189 -57.35 -17.57 22.63
CA VAL A 189 -57.74 -18.99 22.46
C VAL A 189 -57.92 -19.66 23.82
N THR A 190 -56.98 -19.44 24.74
CA THR A 190 -57.03 -20.03 26.08
C THR A 190 -58.25 -19.53 26.87
N GLU A 191 -58.58 -18.24 26.77
CA GLU A 191 -59.74 -17.66 27.44
C GLU A 191 -61.06 -18.24 26.89
N GLN A 192 -61.17 -18.43 25.58
CA GLN A 192 -62.31 -19.10 24.96
C GLN A 192 -62.45 -20.54 25.45
N GLU A 193 -61.35 -21.28 25.57
CA GLU A 193 -61.37 -22.65 26.07
C GLU A 193 -61.75 -22.72 27.56
N VAL A 194 -61.24 -21.81 28.39
CA VAL A 194 -61.66 -21.66 29.79
C VAL A 194 -63.16 -21.36 29.89
N LYS A 195 -63.70 -20.48 29.05
CA LYS A 195 -65.15 -20.20 29.00
C LYS A 195 -65.95 -21.46 28.65
N ARG A 196 -65.53 -22.22 27.64
CA ARG A 196 -66.15 -23.51 27.26
C ARG A 196 -66.12 -24.52 28.40
N LEU A 197 -64.96 -24.69 29.04
CA LEU A 197 -64.78 -25.59 30.18
C LEU A 197 -65.63 -25.17 31.38
N ARG A 198 -65.73 -23.87 31.68
CA ARG A 198 -66.60 -23.35 32.74
C ARG A 198 -68.07 -23.69 32.49
N VAL A 199 -68.56 -23.59 31.25
CA VAL A 199 -69.93 -23.99 30.90
C VAL A 199 -70.12 -25.49 31.11
N LYS A 200 -69.19 -26.33 30.63
CA LYS A 200 -69.22 -27.78 30.85
C LYS A 200 -69.23 -28.13 32.34
N TYR A 201 -68.35 -27.51 33.14
CA TYR A 201 -68.29 -27.70 34.59
C TYR A 201 -69.59 -27.29 35.29
N ARG A 202 -70.17 -26.16 34.91
CA ARG A 202 -71.45 -25.68 35.48
C ARG A 202 -72.60 -26.64 35.19
N ARG A 203 -72.63 -27.24 33.99
CA ARG A 203 -73.60 -28.29 33.62
C ARG A 203 -73.41 -29.54 34.47
N LEU A 204 -72.17 -30.03 34.60
CA LEU A 204 -71.84 -31.18 35.43
C LEU A 204 -72.19 -30.94 36.91
N ARG A 205 -71.91 -29.75 37.44
CA ARG A 205 -72.27 -29.38 38.81
C ARG A 205 -73.78 -29.37 39.04
N LYS A 206 -74.55 -28.76 38.12
CA LYS A 206 -76.02 -28.83 38.17
C LYS A 206 -76.52 -30.27 38.11
N LEU A 207 -75.92 -31.11 37.25
CA LEU A 207 -76.27 -32.52 37.18
C LEU A 207 -75.96 -33.24 38.49
N ALA A 208 -74.81 -32.95 39.12
CA ALA A 208 -74.44 -33.50 40.43
C ALA A 208 -75.37 -33.02 41.56
N ASP A 209 -75.79 -31.75 41.56
CA ASP A 209 -76.70 -31.19 42.56
C ASP A 209 -78.13 -31.75 42.41
N ILE A 210 -78.57 -32.01 41.17
CA ILE A 210 -79.87 -32.64 40.87
C ILE A 210 -79.81 -34.16 41.13
N TYR A 211 -78.63 -34.77 40.96
CA TYR A 211 -78.42 -36.19 41.16
C TYR A 211 -78.36 -36.53 42.65
N LYS A 212 -79.54 -36.67 43.25
CA LYS A 212 -79.68 -37.24 44.59
C LYS A 212 -79.75 -38.75 44.47
N VAL A 213 -78.73 -39.45 44.97
CA VAL A 213 -78.72 -40.91 45.05
C VAL A 213 -79.94 -41.34 45.87
N PRO A 214 -80.91 -42.09 45.29
CA PRO A 214 -82.10 -42.50 46.02
C PRO A 214 -81.70 -43.37 47.21
N SER A 215 -82.42 -43.23 48.32
CA SER A 215 -82.27 -44.14 49.45
C SER A 215 -82.49 -45.57 48.97
N THR A 216 -81.67 -46.52 49.44
CA THR A 216 -81.76 -47.94 49.03
C THR A 216 -83.18 -48.49 49.18
N LEU A 217 -83.90 -48.05 50.22
CA LEU A 217 -85.30 -48.40 50.46
C LEU A 217 -86.28 -47.79 49.44
N GLU A 218 -86.07 -46.54 49.01
CA GLU A 218 -86.88 -45.90 47.97
C GLU A 218 -86.67 -46.54 46.60
N TYR A 219 -85.41 -46.89 46.27
CA TYR A 219 -85.09 -47.65 45.06
C TYR A 219 -85.77 -49.03 45.05
N ILE A 220 -85.75 -49.74 46.18
CA ILE A 220 -86.42 -51.04 46.32
C ILE A 220 -87.95 -50.89 46.18
N ARG A 221 -88.55 -49.86 46.77
CA ARG A 221 -90.00 -49.56 46.64
C ARG A 221 -90.40 -49.21 45.22
N LYS A 222 -89.70 -48.27 44.57
CA LYS A 222 -89.97 -47.91 43.16
C LYS A 222 -89.75 -49.09 42.21
N LYS A 223 -88.78 -49.97 42.49
CA LYS A 223 -88.57 -51.21 41.73
C LYS A 223 -89.67 -52.24 41.99
N ALA A 224 -90.28 -52.26 43.17
CA ALA A 224 -91.48 -53.08 43.45
C ALA A 224 -92.70 -52.54 42.70
N GLU A 225 -92.95 -51.23 42.75
CA GLU A 225 -94.02 -50.56 41.97
C GLU A 225 -93.85 -50.80 40.46
N LEU A 226 -92.63 -50.69 39.93
CA LEU A 226 -92.34 -51.02 38.53
C LEU A 226 -92.70 -52.47 38.20
N ARG A 227 -92.40 -53.42 39.10
CA ARG A 227 -92.77 -54.83 38.91
C ARG A 227 -94.29 -55.04 38.94
N GLU A 228 -95.01 -54.29 39.77
CA GLU A 228 -96.48 -54.33 39.81
C GLU A 228 -97.09 -53.71 38.56
N LEU A 229 -96.65 -52.52 38.15
CA LEU A 229 -97.01 -51.90 36.86
C LEU A 229 -96.68 -52.80 35.66
N PHE A 230 -95.52 -53.48 35.65
CA PHE A 230 -95.22 -54.46 34.60
C PHE A 230 -96.14 -55.69 34.65
N ARG A 231 -96.62 -56.11 35.83
CA ARG A 231 -97.62 -57.17 35.95
C ARG A 231 -98.98 -56.71 35.45
N GLU A 232 -99.39 -55.48 35.79
CA GLU A 232 -100.64 -54.85 35.32
C GLU A 232 -100.61 -54.60 33.81
N LEU A 233 -99.50 -54.11 33.26
CA LEU A 233 -99.31 -53.93 31.82
C LEU A 233 -99.32 -55.28 31.09
N LYS A 234 -98.70 -56.33 31.67
CA LYS A 234 -98.85 -57.71 31.17
C LYS A 234 -100.24 -58.29 31.34
N ALA A 235 -101.06 -57.79 32.26
CA ALA A 235 -102.44 -58.20 32.46
C ALA A 235 -103.40 -57.47 31.51
N MET A 236 -103.15 -56.18 31.26
CA MET A 236 -103.82 -55.33 30.27
C MET A 236 -103.51 -55.81 28.85
N GLN A 237 -102.25 -56.09 28.52
CA GLN A 237 -101.87 -56.72 27.25
C GLN A 237 -102.41 -58.15 27.07
N ARG A 238 -102.86 -58.80 28.17
CA ARG A 238 -103.58 -60.08 28.11
C ARG A 238 -105.11 -59.90 28.00
N LYS A 239 -105.64 -58.73 28.36
CA LYS A 239 -107.06 -58.34 28.22
C LYS A 239 -107.37 -57.65 26.89
N GLU A 240 -106.37 -57.09 26.21
CA GLU A 240 -106.48 -56.54 24.84
C GLU A 240 -106.08 -57.55 23.75
N ARG A 241 -106.16 -58.84 24.06
CA ARG A 241 -106.32 -59.93 23.08
C ARG A 241 -107.78 -60.34 23.02
#